data_AF-A0A377BUS6-F1
#
_entry.id   AF-A0A377BUS6-F1
#
_cell.length_a   1.000
_cell.length_b   1.000
_cell.length_c   1.000
_cell.angle_alpha   90.00
_cell.angle_beta   90.00
_cell.angle_gamma   90.00
#
_symmetry.space_group_name_H-M   'P 1'
#
loop_
_entity.id
_entity.type
_entity.pdbx_description
1 polymer ?
#
loop_
_entity_poly.entity_id
_entity_poly.type
_entity_poly.pdbx_seq_one_letter_code
_entity_poly.pdbx_strand_id
1 'polypeptide(L)'
;MAASAIVGYTVDFFGWDGGFMVMIGGSILAVILLIVVMIGEKRRHEQLLQNATEANGMKLTLKNLSMAIMMSTIVMGSSAMAADSNEKIVIAHRGASGYLPEHTLSAKAMAYAQGADYLEQDLVMTKDDHLVVLHDHYLESCY
;
A
#
# COMPACT_ATOMS: atom_id res chain seq x y z
N MET A 1 -51.71 40.15 -55.25
CA MET A 1 -53.10 39.65 -55.20
C MET A 1 -53.21 38.15 -54.86
N ALA A 2 -52.27 37.28 -55.26
CA ALA A 2 -52.37 35.83 -54.98
C ALA A 2 -51.98 35.41 -53.54
N ALA A 3 -50.97 36.07 -52.92
CA ALA A 3 -50.48 35.68 -51.59
C ALA A 3 -51.51 35.94 -50.47
N SER A 4 -52.30 37.00 -50.58
CA SER A 4 -53.35 37.33 -49.61
C SER A 4 -54.58 36.41 -49.71
N ALA A 5 -54.81 35.78 -50.87
CA ALA A 5 -55.90 34.82 -51.05
C ALA A 5 -55.62 33.45 -50.39
N ILE A 6 -54.35 33.02 -50.41
CA ILE A 6 -53.92 31.76 -49.80
C ILE A 6 -53.98 31.84 -48.27
N VAL A 7 -53.57 32.98 -47.69
CA VAL A 7 -53.64 33.22 -46.24
C VAL A 7 -55.09 33.29 -45.75
N GLY A 8 -55.99 33.90 -46.52
CA GLY A 8 -57.44 33.90 -46.24
C GLY A 8 -58.03 32.48 -46.19
N TYR A 9 -57.77 31.67 -47.22
CA TYR A 9 -58.29 30.29 -47.30
C TYR A 9 -57.82 29.38 -46.15
N THR A 10 -56.57 29.56 -45.68
CA THR A 10 -56.03 28.81 -44.55
C THR A 10 -56.62 29.22 -43.19
N VAL A 11 -56.96 30.50 -43.03
CA VAL A 11 -57.64 31.01 -41.82
C VAL A 11 -59.09 30.56 -41.79
N ASP A 12 -59.75 30.52 -42.95
CA ASP A 12 -61.17 30.13 -43.06
C ASP A 12 -61.40 28.62 -42.87
N PHE A 13 -60.41 27.75 -43.15
CA PHE A 13 -60.56 26.29 -43.02
C PHE A 13 -60.22 25.74 -41.62
N PHE A 14 -59.30 26.38 -40.89
CA PHE A 14 -58.85 25.92 -39.56
C PHE A 14 -59.20 26.86 -38.40
N GLY A 15 -59.67 28.09 -38.69
CA GLY A 15 -60.00 29.10 -37.70
C GLY A 15 -58.78 29.59 -36.89
N TRP A 16 -58.94 30.72 -36.20
CA TRP A 16 -57.96 31.17 -35.18
C TRP A 16 -57.84 30.18 -34.01
N ASP A 17 -58.85 29.34 -33.79
CA ASP A 17 -58.91 28.32 -32.75
C ASP A 17 -58.03 27.09 -33.06
N GLY A 18 -57.75 26.80 -34.34
CA GLY A 18 -56.89 25.69 -34.74
C GLY A 18 -55.43 25.87 -34.28
N GLY A 19 -54.94 27.12 -34.26
CA GLY A 19 -53.63 27.45 -33.71
C GLY A 19 -53.51 27.17 -32.22
N PHE A 20 -54.56 27.47 -31.45
CA PHE A 20 -54.62 27.17 -30.01
C PHE A 20 -54.60 25.67 -29.73
N MET A 21 -55.34 24.87 -30.51
CA MET A 21 -55.37 23.41 -30.35
C MET A 21 -54.00 22.76 -30.62
N VAL A 22 -53.27 23.24 -31.63
CA VAL A 22 -51.91 22.76 -31.91
C VAL A 22 -50.94 23.17 -30.79
N MET A 23 -51.08 24.36 -30.22
CA MET A 23 -50.22 24.83 -29.13
C MET A 23 -50.44 24.05 -27.83
N ILE A 24 -51.71 23.78 -27.48
CA ILE A 24 -52.08 22.97 -26.31
C ILE A 24 -51.65 21.53 -26.51
N GLY A 25 -51.92 20.94 -27.69
CA GLY A 25 -51.51 19.57 -28.02
C GLY A 25 -50.00 19.38 -27.99
N GLY A 26 -49.23 20.32 -28.55
CA GLY A 26 -47.77 20.30 -28.53
C GLY A 26 -47.19 20.41 -27.12
N SER A 27 -47.81 21.23 -26.27
CA SER A 27 -47.39 21.42 -24.88
C SER A 27 -47.65 20.16 -24.04
N ILE A 28 -48.81 19.52 -24.21
CA ILE A 28 -49.14 18.26 -23.52
C ILE A 28 -48.18 17.15 -23.97
N LEU A 29 -47.90 17.03 -25.28
CA LEU A 29 -46.98 16.03 -25.80
C LEU A 29 -45.54 16.25 -25.29
N ALA A 30 -45.07 17.50 -25.23
CA ALA A 30 -43.76 17.83 -24.71
C ALA A 30 -43.61 17.43 -23.23
N VAL A 31 -44.64 17.70 -22.41
CA VAL A 31 -44.66 17.28 -21.00
C VAL A 31 -44.63 15.76 -20.87
N ILE A 32 -45.39 15.04 -21.70
CA ILE A 32 -45.38 13.57 -21.71
C ILE A 32 -44.00 13.02 -22.08
N LEU A 33 -43.35 13.54 -23.13
CA LEU A 33 -42.02 13.12 -23.54
C LEU A 33 -40.97 13.40 -22.46
N LEU A 34 -41.06 14.56 -21.79
CA LEU A 34 -40.16 14.91 -20.69
C LEU A 34 -40.30 13.93 -19.52
N ILE A 35 -41.54 13.56 -19.15
CA ILE A 35 -41.81 12.57 -18.11
C ILE A 35 -41.19 11.21 -18.49
N VAL A 36 -41.33 10.78 -19.75
CA VAL A 36 -40.74 9.52 -20.23
C VAL A 36 -39.20 9.56 -20.14
N VAL A 37 -38.57 10.66 -20.54
CA VAL A 37 -37.11 10.85 -20.43
C VAL A 37 -36.66 10.78 -18.97
N MET A 38 -37.33 11.51 -18.06
CA MET A 38 -36.97 11.50 -16.64
C MET A 38 -37.10 10.11 -16.01
N ILE A 39 -38.13 9.32 -16.37
CA ILE A 39 -38.27 7.93 -15.91
C ILE A 39 -37.11 7.06 -16.46
N GLY A 40 -36.69 7.30 -17.70
CA GLY A 40 -35.53 6.65 -18.30
C GLY A 40 -34.23 6.97 -17.56
N GLU A 41 -33.98 8.26 -17.28
CA GLU A 41 -32.80 8.73 -16.56
C GLU A 41 -32.75 8.21 -15.13
N LYS A 42 -33.89 8.22 -14.43
CA LYS A 42 -33.99 7.68 -13.07
C LYS A 42 -33.62 6.19 -13.02
N ARG A 43 -34.15 5.38 -13.93
CA ARG A 43 -33.81 3.94 -14.01
C ARG A 43 -32.34 3.71 -14.33
N ARG A 44 -31.76 4.51 -15.22
CA ARG A 44 -30.32 4.42 -15.55
C ARG A 44 -29.46 4.78 -14.33
N HIS A 45 -29.83 5.80 -13.56
CA HIS A 45 -29.13 6.15 -12.32
C HIS A 45 -29.21 5.05 -11.27
N GLU A 46 -30.37 4.44 -11.07
CA GLU A 46 -30.54 3.33 -10.12
C GLU A 46 -29.69 2.10 -10.51
N GLN A 47 -29.63 1.77 -11.81
CA GLN A 47 -28.77 0.68 -12.33
C GLN A 47 -27.27 0.97 -12.11
N LEU A 48 -26.83 2.21 -12.34
CA LEU A 48 -25.44 2.59 -12.10
C LEU A 48 -25.07 2.49 -10.62
N LEU A 49 -25.97 2.90 -9.73
CA LEU A 49 -25.76 2.77 -8.30
C LEU A 49 -25.68 1.30 -7.88
N GLN A 50 -26.58 0.45 -8.37
CA GLN A 50 -26.55 -0.99 -8.08
C GLN A 50 -25.21 -1.60 -8.55
N ASN A 51 -24.81 -1.38 -9.80
CA ASN A 51 -23.54 -1.88 -10.34
C ASN A 51 -22.33 -1.36 -9.55
N ALA A 52 -22.34 -0.09 -9.13
CA ALA A 52 -21.29 0.48 -8.31
C ALA A 52 -21.23 -0.15 -6.92
N THR A 53 -22.38 -0.41 -6.28
CA THR A 53 -22.44 -1.09 -4.98
C THR A 53 -21.93 -2.54 -5.07
N GLU A 54 -22.32 -3.28 -6.10
CA GLU A 54 -21.84 -4.65 -6.36
C GLU A 54 -20.32 -4.68 -6.62
N ALA A 55 -19.82 -3.76 -7.45
CA ALA A 55 -18.39 -3.64 -7.73
C ALA A 55 -17.57 -3.27 -6.48
N ASN A 56 -18.09 -2.37 -5.65
CA ASN A 56 -17.44 -1.99 -4.39
C ASN A 56 -17.44 -3.15 -3.38
N GLY A 57 -18.54 -3.92 -3.29
CA GLY A 57 -18.62 -5.12 -2.47
C GLY A 57 -17.62 -6.20 -2.89
N MET A 58 -17.47 -6.43 -4.20
CA MET A 58 -16.48 -7.36 -4.75
C MET A 58 -15.05 -6.91 -4.47
N LYS A 59 -14.74 -5.61 -4.64
CA LYS A 59 -13.41 -5.04 -4.29
C LYS A 59 -13.10 -5.18 -2.80
N LEU A 60 -14.08 -4.96 -1.92
CA LEU A 60 -13.91 -5.12 -0.48
C LEU A 60 -13.68 -6.58 -0.08
N THR A 61 -14.45 -7.50 -0.68
CA THR A 61 -14.30 -8.94 -0.47
C THR A 61 -12.91 -9.42 -0.90
N LEU A 62 -12.43 -8.96 -2.06
CA LEU A 62 -11.09 -9.29 -2.57
C LEU A 62 -9.97 -8.76 -1.66
N LYS A 63 -10.12 -7.53 -1.15
CA LYS A 63 -9.15 -6.92 -0.21
C LYS A 63 -9.10 -7.66 1.13
N ASN A 64 -10.25 -8.08 1.66
CA ASN A 64 -10.30 -8.85 2.91
C ASN A 64 -9.69 -10.24 2.71
N LEU A 65 -9.95 -10.89 1.57
CA LEU A 65 -9.35 -12.18 1.24
C LEU A 65 -7.83 -12.10 1.12
N SER A 66 -7.30 -11.09 0.42
CA SER A 66 -5.85 -10.92 0.29
C SER A 66 -5.18 -10.62 1.63
N MET A 67 -5.82 -9.83 2.49
CA MET A 67 -5.32 -9.54 3.83
C MET A 67 -5.32 -10.78 4.74
N ALA A 68 -6.35 -11.65 4.63
CA ALA A 68 -6.40 -12.91 5.37
C ALA A 68 -5.30 -13.90 4.94
N ILE A 69 -5.00 -13.99 3.64
CA ILE A 69 -3.90 -14.82 3.12
C ILE A 69 -2.55 -14.30 3.65
N MET A 70 -2.32 -12.99 3.58
CA MET A 70 -1.08 -12.36 4.08
C MET A 70 -0.88 -12.61 5.58
N MET A 71 -1.92 -12.43 6.39
CA MET A 71 -1.85 -12.67 7.83
C MET A 71 -1.55 -14.14 8.15
N SER A 72 -2.13 -15.08 7.40
CA SER A 72 -1.88 -16.52 7.57
C SER A 72 -0.42 -16.89 7.25
N THR A 73 0.16 -16.30 6.21
CA THR A 73 1.59 -16.52 5.88
C THR A 73 2.54 -15.98 6.93
N ILE A 74 2.21 -14.85 7.57
CA ILE A 74 3.03 -14.28 8.65
C ILE A 74 3.00 -15.18 9.89
N VAL A 75 1.82 -15.66 10.30
CA VAL A 75 1.67 -16.51 11.50
C VAL A 75 2.43 -17.84 11.38
N MET A 76 2.42 -18.48 10.21
CA MET A 76 3.20 -19.72 9.99
C MET A 76 4.73 -19.45 9.97
N GLY A 77 5.16 -18.28 9.49
CA GLY A 77 6.58 -17.89 9.48
C GLY A 77 7.16 -17.59 10.87
N SER A 78 6.34 -17.10 11.81
CA SER A 78 6.79 -16.75 13.17
C SER A 78 7.21 -17.96 14.01
N SER A 79 6.66 -19.14 13.74
CA SER A 79 6.95 -20.36 14.52
C SER A 79 8.35 -20.95 14.23
N ALA A 80 8.98 -20.56 13.11
CA ALA A 80 10.30 -21.02 12.71
C ALA A 80 11.46 -20.18 13.28
N MET A 81 11.16 -19.05 13.95
CA MET A 81 12.17 -18.10 14.45
C MET A 81 12.38 -18.16 15.97
N ALA A 82 11.84 -19.18 16.66
CA ALA A 82 12.23 -19.48 18.03
C ALA A 82 13.59 -20.19 18.02
N ALA A 83 14.66 -19.44 17.76
CA ALA A 83 16.01 -19.89 18.05
C ALA A 83 16.14 -20.05 19.57
N ASP A 84 16.52 -21.25 20.01
CA ASP A 84 16.82 -21.55 21.40
C ASP A 84 17.98 -20.67 21.87
N SER A 85 17.67 -19.65 22.67
CA SER A 85 18.65 -18.66 23.16
C SER A 85 19.20 -19.00 24.54
N ASN A 86 19.12 -20.26 24.96
CA ASN A 86 19.57 -20.72 26.28
C ASN A 86 21.02 -21.22 26.32
N GLU A 87 21.79 -21.04 25.24
CA GLU A 87 23.22 -21.36 25.25
C GLU A 87 24.01 -20.15 25.79
N LYS A 88 24.59 -20.30 26.98
CA LYS A 88 25.49 -19.29 27.54
C LYS A 88 26.82 -19.34 26.78
N ILE A 89 27.11 -18.28 26.04
CA ILE A 89 28.40 -18.13 25.35
C ILE A 89 29.47 -17.55 26.27
N VAL A 90 30.70 -17.99 26.10
CA VAL A 90 31.90 -17.53 26.78
C VAL A 90 32.76 -16.76 25.78
N ILE A 91 32.93 -15.46 26.02
CA ILE A 91 33.74 -14.58 25.18
C ILE A 91 35.06 -14.28 25.91
N ALA A 92 36.20 -14.67 25.31
CA ALA A 92 37.52 -14.40 25.85
C ALA A 92 37.94 -12.95 25.56
N HIS A 93 37.66 -12.07 26.52
CA HIS A 93 38.06 -10.66 26.50
C HIS A 93 39.58 -10.52 26.48
N ARG A 94 40.09 -10.10 25.34
CA ARG A 94 41.51 -9.95 24.96
C ARG A 94 42.32 -11.24 25.00
N GLY A 95 41.64 -12.38 24.85
CA GLY A 95 42.23 -13.71 25.06
C GLY A 95 42.25 -14.08 26.54
N ALA A 96 43.19 -14.93 26.94
CA ALA A 96 43.38 -15.32 28.34
C ALA A 96 44.18 -14.26 29.12
N SER A 97 43.72 -13.01 29.10
CA SER A 97 44.42 -11.81 29.61
C SER A 97 44.75 -11.86 31.11
N GLY A 98 44.00 -12.64 31.89
CA GLY A 98 44.32 -12.91 33.30
C GLY A 98 45.51 -13.85 33.52
N TYR A 99 45.98 -14.54 32.48
CA TYR A 99 47.08 -15.52 32.55
C TYR A 99 48.30 -15.15 31.71
N LEU A 100 48.08 -14.47 30.58
CA LEU A 100 49.10 -14.08 29.61
C LEU A 100 48.86 -12.65 29.14
N PRO A 101 49.90 -11.96 28.63
CA PRO A 101 49.73 -10.60 28.11
C PRO A 101 48.62 -10.51 27.07
N GLU A 102 47.76 -9.51 27.21
CA GLU A 102 46.55 -9.36 26.41
C GLU A 102 46.81 -9.23 24.91
N HIS A 103 45.86 -9.68 24.09
CA HIS A 103 45.91 -9.64 22.62
C HIS A 103 47.14 -10.28 21.95
N THR A 104 47.97 -11.00 22.70
CA THR A 104 49.04 -11.83 22.15
C THR A 104 48.50 -13.14 21.57
N LEU A 105 49.23 -13.71 20.61
CA LEU A 105 48.89 -15.01 20.03
C LEU A 105 48.85 -16.12 21.10
N SER A 106 49.71 -16.05 22.11
CA SER A 106 49.73 -17.02 23.21
C SER A 106 48.47 -16.90 24.10
N ALA A 107 48.02 -15.68 24.42
CA ALA A 107 46.77 -15.47 25.15
C ALA A 107 45.54 -15.96 24.38
N LYS A 108 45.52 -15.79 23.04
CA LYS A 108 44.44 -16.33 22.18
C LYS A 108 44.50 -17.86 22.11
N ALA A 109 45.69 -18.44 21.93
CA ALA A 109 45.87 -19.88 21.89
C ALA A 109 45.43 -20.55 23.21
N MET A 110 45.75 -19.93 24.35
CA MET A 110 45.30 -20.40 25.66
C MET A 110 43.78 -20.29 25.83
N ALA A 111 43.18 -19.15 25.46
CA ALA A 111 41.72 -19.00 25.51
C ALA A 111 40.99 -20.02 24.64
N TYR A 112 41.54 -20.32 23.46
CA TYR A 112 41.03 -21.37 22.59
C TYR A 112 41.16 -22.75 23.25
N ALA A 113 42.31 -23.06 23.84
CA ALA A 113 42.52 -24.31 24.56
C ALA A 113 41.63 -24.46 25.80
N GLN A 114 41.19 -23.34 26.40
CA GLN A 114 40.24 -23.30 27.52
C GLN A 114 38.77 -23.44 27.09
N GLY A 115 38.48 -23.47 25.78
CA GLY A 115 37.14 -23.67 25.27
C GLY A 115 36.29 -22.40 25.22
N ALA A 116 36.89 -21.23 25.01
CA ALA A 116 36.12 -20.01 24.74
C ALA A 116 35.39 -20.12 23.40
N ASP A 117 34.11 -19.76 23.37
CA ASP A 117 33.28 -19.78 22.15
C ASP A 117 33.71 -18.68 21.16
N TYR A 118 34.13 -17.53 21.70
CA TYR A 118 34.59 -16.39 20.91
C TYR A 118 35.87 -15.81 21.49
N LEU A 119 36.72 -15.32 20.58
CA LEU A 119 37.89 -14.50 20.90
C LEU A 119 37.56 -13.06 20.50
N GLU A 120 37.65 -12.11 21.43
CA GLU A 120 37.42 -10.69 21.14
C GLU A 120 38.68 -10.04 20.51
N GLN A 121 38.54 -9.05 19.64
CA GLN A 121 39.66 -8.28 19.07
C GLN A 121 39.36 -6.78 19.12
N ASP A 122 40.21 -6.03 19.81
CA ASP A 122 40.23 -4.58 19.76
C ASP A 122 41.13 -4.15 18.60
N LEU A 123 40.61 -3.33 17.70
CA LEU A 123 41.32 -2.93 16.49
C LEU A 123 41.59 -1.44 16.49
N VAL A 124 42.84 -1.08 16.18
CA VAL A 124 43.23 0.30 15.87
C VAL A 124 43.89 0.35 14.50
N MET A 125 43.82 1.51 13.86
CA MET A 125 44.37 1.74 12.53
C MET A 125 45.74 2.40 12.63
N THR A 126 46.71 1.90 11.88
CA THR A 126 48.02 2.51 11.74
C THR A 126 47.99 3.67 10.73
N LYS A 127 49.06 4.47 10.68
CA LYS A 127 49.18 5.59 9.73
C LYS A 127 49.20 5.14 8.27
N ASP A 128 49.66 3.92 8.02
CA ASP A 128 49.70 3.25 6.73
C ASP A 128 48.47 2.36 6.48
N ASP A 129 47.33 2.67 7.13
CA ASP A 129 46.01 2.05 6.91
C ASP A 129 45.93 0.54 7.21
N HIS A 130 46.80 0.00 8.06
CA HIS A 130 46.72 -1.38 8.53
C HIS A 130 45.96 -1.47 9.85
N LEU A 131 45.14 -2.51 10.01
CA LEU A 131 44.49 -2.82 11.28
C LEU A 131 45.41 -3.67 12.16
N VAL A 132 45.64 -3.22 13.39
CA VAL A 132 46.42 -3.93 14.40
C VAL A 132 45.57 -4.20 15.62
N VAL A 133 45.82 -5.34 16.27
CA VAL A 133 45.08 -5.72 17.48
C VAL A 133 45.71 -5.04 18.69
N LEU A 134 45.03 -4.03 19.22
CA LEU A 134 45.47 -3.21 20.34
C LEU A 134 44.24 -2.59 21.01
N HIS A 135 44.20 -2.59 22.34
CA HIS A 135 43.07 -2.02 23.06
C HIS A 135 43.07 -0.48 23.04
N ASP A 136 44.23 0.13 23.31
CA ASP A 136 44.37 1.58 23.35
C ASP A 136 44.89 2.13 22.01
N HIS A 137 44.62 3.40 21.73
CA HIS A 137 45.23 4.15 20.61
C HIS A 137 46.62 4.70 20.96
N TYR A 138 47.10 4.46 22.18
CA TYR A 138 48.43 4.79 22.67
C TYR A 138 49.20 3.51 22.97
N LEU A 139 50.51 3.50 22.69
CA LEU A 139 51.36 2.32 22.91
C LEU A 139 51.91 2.23 24.35
N GLU A 140 51.75 3.27 25.15
CA GLU A 140 52.39 3.39 26.48
C GLU A 140 51.74 2.52 27.56
N SER A 141 50.45 2.19 27.41
CA SER A 141 49.69 1.42 28.40
C SER A 141 49.92 -0.10 28.34
N CYS A 142 50.69 -0.60 27.38
CA CYS A 142 50.91 -2.03 27.17
C CYS A 142 52.15 -2.51 27.97
N TYR A 143 51.93 -3.08 29.15
CA TYR A 143 52.96 -3.73 29.99
C TYR A 143 52.60 -5.17 30.32
#